data_AF-A0A1F7A3D1-F1
#
_entry.id   AF-A0A1F7A3D1-F1
#
_cell.length_a   1.000
_cell.length_b   1.000
_cell.length_c   1.000
_cell.angle_alpha   90.00
_cell.angle_beta   90.00
_cell.angle_gamma   90.00
#
_symmetry.space_group_name_H-M   'P 1'
#
loop_
_entity.id
_entity.type
_entity.pdbx_description
1 polymer ?
#
loop_
_entity_poly.entity_id
_entity_poly.type
_entity_poly.pdbx_seq_one_letter_code
_entity_poly.pdbx_strand_id
1 'polypeptide(L)'
;MPILDNAKKALRASKRKTAYNQVVKSRTKTAIVLMRKNPSMELLSEAYKAIDKAVKRNIYQANKGARMKAQLAKLVKPTKLAAKPKLAKKIAKKPAKKASAKKITKKAPAKKAVSPKKKVVKK
;
A
#
# COMPACT_ATOMS: atom_id res chain seq x y z
N MET A 1 17.82 17.60 30.95
CA MET A 1 18.35 18.11 29.66
C MET A 1 19.41 17.15 29.14
N PRO A 2 19.53 16.94 27.82
CA PRO A 2 20.65 16.18 27.28
C PRO A 2 21.97 16.94 27.45
N ILE A 3 22.93 16.32 28.12
CA ILE A 3 24.25 16.91 28.40
C ILE A 3 25.20 16.63 27.23
N LEU A 4 25.25 15.37 26.79
CA LEU A 4 26.07 14.90 25.67
C LEU A 4 25.51 15.35 24.31
N ASP A 5 26.38 15.55 23.32
CA ASP A 5 25.97 16.05 22.01
C ASP A 5 25.15 15.05 21.19
N ASN A 6 25.43 13.75 21.35
CA ASN A 6 24.61 12.68 20.79
C ASN A 6 23.18 12.72 21.36
N ALA A 7 23.03 12.99 22.65
CA ALA A 7 21.74 13.10 23.33
C ALA A 7 20.98 14.35 22.86
N LYS A 8 21.67 15.49 22.68
CA LYS A 8 21.07 16.71 22.10
C LYS A 8 20.57 16.45 20.67
N LYS A 9 21.33 15.70 19.86
CA LYS A 9 20.93 15.29 18.51
C LYS A 9 19.74 14.32 18.53
N ALA A 10 19.75 13.33 19.41
CA ALA A 10 18.64 12.39 19.58
C ALA A 10 17.34 13.09 19.98
N LEU A 11 17.41 14.07 20.90
CA LEU A 11 16.26 14.89 21.28
C LEU A 11 15.69 15.65 20.08
N ARG A 12 16.54 16.33 19.30
CA ARG A 12 16.10 17.03 18.07
C ARG A 12 15.42 16.08 17.07
N ALA A 13 16.02 14.92 16.84
CA ALA A 13 15.45 13.91 15.94
C ALA A 13 14.11 13.37 16.45
N SER A 14 14.01 13.10 17.75
CA SER A 14 12.78 12.63 18.40
C SER A 14 11.65 13.65 18.28
N LYS A 15 11.91 14.94 18.53
CA LYS A 15 10.92 16.02 18.35
C LYS A 15 10.36 16.06 16.93
N ARG A 16 11.23 16.01 15.90
CA ARG A 16 10.81 15.99 14.49
C ARG A 16 9.98 14.75 14.13
N LYS A 17 10.44 13.56 14.54
CA LYS A 17 9.71 12.30 14.32
C LYS A 17 8.35 12.32 15.02
N THR A 18 8.29 12.87 16.23
CA THR A 18 7.06 12.97 17.02
C THR A 18 6.02 13.84 16.31
N ALA A 19 6.41 15.02 15.81
CA ALA A 19 5.51 15.90 15.07
C ALA A 19 4.91 15.20 13.83
N TYR A 20 5.74 14.53 13.02
CA TYR A 20 5.25 13.78 11.85
C TYR A 20 4.32 12.62 12.25
N ASN A 21 4.72 11.85 13.28
CA ASN A 21 3.94 10.71 13.75
C ASN A 21 2.59 11.14 14.35
N GLN A 22 2.52 12.31 15.01
CA GLN A 22 1.28 12.86 15.53
C GLN A 22 0.27 13.13 14.41
N VAL A 23 0.68 13.68 13.27
CA VAL A 23 -0.20 13.92 12.12
C VAL A 23 -0.80 12.63 11.57
N VAL A 24 0.00 11.57 11.45
CA VAL A 24 -0.51 10.28 10.96
C VAL A 24 -1.41 9.61 12.01
N LYS A 25 -1.06 9.73 13.30
CA LYS A 25 -1.90 9.23 14.41
C LYS A 25 -3.24 9.96 14.48
N SER A 26 -3.27 11.28 14.31
CA SER A 26 -4.53 12.04 14.33
C SER A 26 -5.41 11.65 13.15
N ARG A 27 -4.88 11.63 11.92
CA ARG A 27 -5.62 11.20 10.72
C ARG A 27 -6.22 9.81 10.85
N THR A 28 -5.44 8.85 11.35
CA THR A 28 -5.95 7.48 11.57
C THR A 28 -7.05 7.44 12.63
N LYS A 29 -6.88 8.15 13.75
CA LYS A 29 -7.92 8.23 14.79
C LYS A 29 -9.20 8.86 14.25
N THR A 30 -9.11 9.97 13.51
CA THR A 30 -10.27 10.65 12.93
C THR A 30 -11.04 9.72 11.99
N ALA A 31 -10.35 9.02 11.08
CA ALA A 31 -11.00 8.07 10.17
C ALA A 31 -11.72 6.94 10.90
N ILE A 32 -11.12 6.42 11.99
CA ILE A 32 -11.73 5.38 12.83
C ILE A 32 -12.96 5.91 13.56
N VAL A 33 -12.88 7.12 14.12
CA VAL A 33 -14.02 7.75 14.82
C VAL A 33 -15.16 8.02 13.84
N LEU A 34 -14.88 8.52 12.64
CA LEU A 34 -15.89 8.76 11.60
C LEU A 34 -16.58 7.45 11.20
N MET A 35 -15.82 6.38 10.95
CA MET A 35 -16.38 5.07 10.60
C MET A 35 -17.21 4.46 11.74
N ARG A 36 -16.79 4.65 13.00
CA ARG A 36 -17.55 4.17 14.17
C ARG A 36 -18.88 4.92 14.36
N LYS A 37 -18.92 6.22 14.05
CA LYS A 37 -20.14 7.02 14.10
C LYS A 37 -21.09 6.64 12.96
N ASN A 38 -20.57 6.59 11.74
CA ASN A 38 -21.33 6.32 10.53
C ASN A 38 -20.71 5.11 9.81
N PRO A 39 -21.24 3.89 10.00
CA PRO A 39 -20.71 2.70 9.34
C PRO A 39 -21.10 2.69 7.85
N SER A 40 -20.23 3.28 7.02
CA SER A 40 -20.33 3.30 5.56
C SER A 40 -19.16 2.55 4.90
N MET A 41 -19.41 1.97 3.72
CA MET A 41 -18.39 1.25 2.92
C MET A 41 -17.26 2.17 2.44
N GLU A 42 -17.58 3.42 2.11
CA GLU A 42 -16.59 4.41 1.68
C GLU A 42 -15.64 4.76 2.83
N LEU A 43 -16.21 5.06 3.99
CA LEU A 43 -15.47 5.35 5.22
C LEU A 43 -14.63 4.15 5.69
N LEU A 44 -15.09 2.92 5.45
CA LEU A 44 -14.31 1.71 5.72
C LEU A 44 -13.04 1.66 4.84
N SER A 45 -13.18 1.95 3.55
CA SER A 45 -12.05 1.99 2.60
C SER A 45 -11.02 3.05 3.01
N GLU A 46 -11.49 4.24 3.40
CA GLU A 46 -10.63 5.32 3.89
C GLU A 46 -9.92 4.95 5.20
N ALA A 47 -10.64 4.36 6.16
CA ALA A 47 -10.07 3.90 7.41
C ALA A 47 -8.98 2.84 7.18
N TYR A 48 -9.20 1.88 6.28
CA TYR A 48 -8.20 0.88 5.92
C TYR A 48 -6.96 1.48 5.28
N LYS A 49 -7.12 2.40 4.31
CA LYS A 49 -6.00 3.13 3.70
C LYS A 49 -5.19 3.88 4.75
N ALA A 50 -5.83 4.52 5.71
CA ALA A 50 -5.15 5.24 6.78
C ALA A 50 -4.38 4.30 7.72
N ILE A 51 -5.00 3.18 8.13
CA ILE A 51 -4.38 2.17 9.00
C ILE A 51 -3.15 1.57 8.31
N ASP A 52 -3.25 1.19 7.04
CA ASP A 52 -2.15 0.56 6.30
C ASP A 52 -0.96 1.50 6.10
N LYS A 53 -1.23 2.78 5.83
CA LYS A 53 -0.17 3.79 5.78
C LYS A 53 0.53 3.92 7.14
N ALA A 54 -0.20 3.86 8.25
CA ALA A 54 0.40 3.93 9.58
C ALA A 54 1.22 2.67 9.94
N VAL A 55 0.79 1.49 9.50
CA VAL A 55 1.55 0.24 9.65
C VAL A 55 2.82 0.27 8.80
N LYS A 56 2.75 0.67 7.52
CA LYS A 56 3.91 0.81 6.63
C LYS A 56 4.97 1.78 7.17
N ARG A 57 4.54 2.79 7.93
CA ARG A 57 5.42 3.76 8.59
C ARG A 57 5.87 3.33 9.99
N ASN A 58 5.58 2.10 10.40
CA ASN A 58 5.92 1.54 11.72
C ASN A 58 5.37 2.37 12.90
N ILE A 59 4.26 3.09 12.70
CA ILE A 59 3.58 3.84 13.78
C ILE A 59 2.72 2.89 14.61
N TYR A 60 2.13 1.89 13.95
CA TYR A 60 1.46 0.76 14.57
C TYR A 60 2.15 -0.54 14.13
N GLN A 61 2.21 -1.51 15.03
CA GLN A 61 2.68 -2.85 14.69
C GLN A 61 1.68 -3.54 13.76
N ALA A 62 2.17 -4.48 12.92
CA ALA A 62 1.34 -5.22 11.97
C ALA A 62 0.12 -5.87 12.63
N ASN A 63 0.31 -6.54 13.77
CA ASN A 63 -0.77 -7.19 14.52
C ASN A 63 -1.80 -6.18 15.05
N LYS A 64 -1.37 -4.97 15.43
CA LYS A 64 -2.28 -3.91 15.86
C LYS A 64 -3.11 -3.40 14.68
N GLY A 65 -2.50 -3.18 13.52
CA GLY A 65 -3.21 -2.82 12.29
C GLY A 65 -4.25 -3.88 11.89
N ALA A 66 -3.84 -5.16 11.89
CA ALA A 66 -4.74 -6.28 11.59
C ALA A 66 -5.93 -6.35 12.55
N ARG A 67 -5.68 -6.19 13.86
CA ARG A 67 -6.73 -6.16 14.89
C ARG A 67 -7.72 -5.01 14.65
N MET A 68 -7.21 -3.82 14.33
CA MET A 68 -8.05 -2.66 14.06
C MET A 68 -8.93 -2.88 12.83
N LYS A 69 -8.38 -3.44 11.75
CA LYS A 69 -9.18 -3.81 10.57
C LYS A 69 -10.28 -4.83 10.90
N ALA A 70 -9.94 -5.88 11.63
CA ALA A 70 -10.89 -6.91 12.02
C ALA A 70 -12.03 -6.36 12.89
N GLN A 71 -11.74 -5.39 13.77
CA GLN A 71 -12.76 -4.71 14.57
C GLN A 71 -13.69 -3.86 13.70
N LEU A 72 -13.15 -3.09 12.75
CA LEU A 72 -13.95 -2.26 11.83
C LEU A 72 -14.81 -3.10 10.89
N ALA A 73 -14.29 -4.25 10.41
CA ALA A 73 -15.04 -5.17 9.57
C ALA A 73 -16.31 -5.70 10.27
N LYS A 74 -16.26 -5.94 11.59
CA LYS A 74 -17.42 -6.43 12.37
C LYS A 74 -18.53 -5.40 12.52
N LEU A 75 -18.19 -4.11 12.45
CA LEU A 75 -19.14 -3.01 12.60
C LEU A 75 -19.98 -2.79 11.34
N VAL A 76 -19.46 -3.16 10.16
CA VAL A 76 -20.22 -3.12 8.92
C VAL A 76 -20.98 -4.42 8.78
N LYS A 77 -22.31 -4.36 8.79
CA LYS A 77 -23.15 -5.54 8.54
C LYS A 77 -22.81 -6.07 7.16
N PRO A 78 -22.50 -7.38 7.01
CA PRO A 78 -22.27 -7.94 5.69
C PRO A 78 -23.58 -7.84 4.91
N THR A 79 -23.62 -6.95 3.90
CA THR A 79 -24.60 -7.06 2.84
C THR A 79 -24.35 -8.41 2.20
N LYS A 80 -25.25 -9.37 2.44
CA LYS A 80 -25.15 -10.78 2.02
C LYS A 80 -24.93 -10.88 0.51
N LEU A 81 -23.69 -10.83 0.04
CA LEU A 81 -23.34 -11.06 -1.36
C LEU A 81 -21.97 -11.75 -1.48
N ALA A 82 -22.02 -12.89 -2.17
CA ALA A 82 -20.91 -13.71 -2.69
C ALA A 82 -20.15 -14.62 -1.72
N ALA A 83 -20.87 -15.63 -1.20
CA ALA A 83 -20.30 -16.97 -1.22
C ALA A 83 -19.87 -17.30 -2.67
N LYS A 84 -18.57 -17.52 -2.90
CA LYS A 84 -18.07 -18.20 -4.09
C LYS A 84 -17.10 -19.32 -3.70
N PRO A 85 -17.16 -20.47 -4.40
CA PRO A 85 -16.82 -21.80 -3.87
C PRO A 85 -15.32 -22.10 -3.87
N LYS A 86 -14.98 -23.15 -3.10
CA LYS A 86 -13.65 -23.75 -2.92
C LYS A 86 -12.94 -23.99 -4.26
N LEU A 87 -11.66 -23.58 -4.34
CA LEU A 87 -10.75 -23.87 -5.45
C LEU A 87 -10.70 -25.39 -5.74
N ALA A 88 -11.34 -25.82 -6.83
CA ALA A 88 -11.08 -27.12 -7.44
C ALA A 88 -9.74 -27.05 -8.20
N LYS A 89 -8.64 -27.39 -7.52
CA LYS A 89 -7.33 -27.57 -8.13
C LYS A 89 -7.30 -28.94 -8.84
N LYS A 90 -7.86 -29.00 -10.05
CA LYS A 90 -7.81 -30.20 -10.91
C LYS A 90 -6.39 -30.31 -11.50
N ILE A 91 -5.53 -31.06 -10.80
CA ILE A 91 -4.27 -31.58 -11.33
C ILE A 91 -4.64 -32.75 -12.26
N ALA A 92 -4.43 -32.59 -13.57
CA ALA A 92 -4.42 -33.69 -14.52
C ALA A 92 -3.13 -33.64 -15.33
N LYS A 93 -2.44 -34.78 -15.37
CA LYS A 93 -1.08 -35.03 -15.87
C LYS A 93 -1.07 -35.28 -17.40
N LYS A 94 0.01 -34.78 -18.04
CA LYS A 94 0.83 -35.35 -19.15
C LYS A 94 0.22 -35.48 -20.57
N PRO A 95 1.04 -35.66 -21.66
CA PRO A 95 2.51 -35.56 -21.81
C PRO A 95 3.01 -34.81 -23.09
N ALA A 96 4.33 -34.64 -23.17
CA ALA A 96 5.12 -34.04 -24.27
C ALA A 96 5.07 -34.78 -25.62
N LYS A 97 5.19 -34.03 -26.73
CA LYS A 97 5.72 -34.49 -28.03
C LYS A 97 6.54 -33.38 -28.73
N LYS A 98 7.57 -33.83 -29.46
CA LYS A 98 8.79 -33.15 -29.94
C LYS A 98 8.64 -32.41 -31.29
N ALA A 99 9.70 -31.63 -31.58
CA ALA A 99 10.23 -31.19 -32.89
C ALA A 99 9.57 -29.93 -33.49
N SER A 100 10.26 -28.99 -34.16
CA SER A 100 11.53 -29.01 -34.90
C SER A 100 12.13 -27.59 -35.05
N ALA A 101 13.40 -27.54 -35.48
CA ALA A 101 14.30 -26.39 -35.49
C ALA A 101 14.26 -25.52 -36.78
N LYS A 102 14.98 -24.38 -36.70
CA LYS A 102 15.45 -23.43 -37.75
C LYS A 102 14.38 -22.42 -38.23
N LYS A 103 14.65 -21.11 -38.27
CA LYS A 103 15.76 -20.45 -39.00
C LYS A 103 16.06 -19.05 -38.44
N ILE A 104 17.34 -18.77 -38.20
CA ILE A 104 17.89 -17.43 -37.93
C ILE A 104 18.14 -16.75 -39.29
N THR A 105 17.61 -15.54 -39.51
CA THR A 105 18.19 -14.57 -40.45
C THR A 105 18.12 -13.16 -39.87
N LYS A 106 19.29 -12.51 -39.93
CA LYS A 106 19.68 -11.23 -39.36
C LYS A 106 18.96 -10.05 -40.02
N LYS A 107 18.55 -9.04 -39.25
CA LYS A 107 18.76 -7.60 -39.55
C LYS A 107 18.46 -6.74 -38.32
N ALA A 108 19.49 -6.06 -37.81
CA ALA A 108 19.38 -4.91 -36.91
C ALA A 108 19.72 -3.63 -37.71
N PRO A 109 19.65 -2.40 -37.16
CA PRO A 109 18.62 -1.77 -36.33
C PRO A 109 18.22 -0.38 -36.90
N ALA A 110 16.94 0.02 -36.85
CA ALA A 110 16.55 1.39 -37.17
C ALA A 110 16.34 2.22 -35.89
N LYS A 111 17.20 3.23 -35.71
CA LYS A 111 17.12 4.29 -34.69
C LYS A 111 16.15 5.40 -35.13
N LYS A 112 15.68 6.16 -34.12
CA LYS A 112 14.97 7.47 -34.13
C LYS A 112 13.45 7.35 -34.32
N ALA A 113 12.59 8.04 -33.55
CA ALA A 113 12.73 9.40 -33.04
C ALA A 113 12.25 9.58 -31.59
N VAL A 114 13.05 10.30 -30.80
CA VAL A 114 12.66 10.92 -29.53
C VAL A 114 12.10 12.31 -29.85
N SER A 115 10.90 12.59 -29.38
CA SER A 115 10.22 13.88 -29.53
C SER A 115 10.90 14.98 -28.67
N PRO A 116 11.07 16.20 -29.20
CA PRO A 116 11.82 17.26 -28.51
C PRO A 116 10.99 17.96 -27.42
N LYS A 117 11.68 18.22 -26.31
CA LYS A 117 11.27 19.04 -25.17
C LYS A 117 10.91 20.46 -25.65
N LYS A 118 9.70 20.95 -25.38
CA LYS A 118 9.39 22.40 -25.41
C LYS A 118 9.88 23.03 -24.10
N LYS A 119 10.88 23.91 -24.20
CA LYS A 119 11.37 24.78 -23.13
C LYS A 119 10.91 26.22 -23.44
N VAL A 120 10.17 26.79 -22.50
CA VAL A 120 10.17 28.20 -22.06
C VAL A 120 9.90 29.31 -23.09
N VAL A 121 8.80 30.03 -22.87
CA VAL A 121 8.74 31.48 -23.10
C VAL A 121 8.17 32.10 -21.81
N LYS A 122 9.01 32.81 -21.06
CA LYS A 122 8.58 33.78 -20.04
C LYS A 122 8.31 35.09 -20.77
N LYS A 123 7.22 35.76 -20.39
CA LYS A 123 6.93 37.16 -20.68
C LYS A 123 7.04 37.93 -19.37
#